data_AF-A0AAW5EKA2-F1
#
_entry.id   AF-A0AAW5EKA2-F1
#
_cell.length_a   1.000
_cell.length_b   1.000
_cell.length_c   1.000
_cell.angle_alpha   90.00
_cell.angle_beta   90.00
_cell.angle_gamma   90.00
#
_symmetry.space_group_name_H-M   'P 1'
#
loop_
_entity.id
_entity.type
_entity.pdbx_description
1 polymer ?
#
loop_
_entity_poly.entity_id
_entity_poly.type
_entity_poly.pdbx_seq_one_letter_code
_entity_poly.pdbx_strand_id
1 'polypeptide(L)'
;MSKVVDSALLNDADELQKLLRNVTELAGLHSLESVTHQFSPQGISAALLLSESHIAIHTWPESGVAYIAMTTCKMLDDDKLQQIKELIARLLGTKNIVMKEMAL
;
A
#
# COMPACT_ATOMS: atom_id res chain seq x y z
N MET A 1 4.33 -22.58 7.23
CA MET A 1 5.14 -21.35 7.25
C MET A 1 4.30 -20.23 6.68
N SER A 2 3.94 -19.24 7.49
CA SER A 2 3.31 -18.00 7.01
C SER A 2 4.24 -17.37 5.98
N LYS A 3 3.78 -17.18 4.74
CA LYS A 3 4.56 -16.46 3.73
C LYS A 3 4.63 -15.00 4.16
N VAL A 4 5.76 -14.61 4.73
CA VAL A 4 6.20 -13.23 4.93
C VAL A 4 6.54 -12.62 3.57
N VAL A 5 6.33 -11.31 3.43
CA VAL A 5 6.66 -10.57 2.19
C VAL A 5 8.18 -10.54 2.03
N ASP A 6 8.67 -10.61 0.78
CA ASP A 6 10.10 -10.53 0.48
C ASP A 6 10.70 -9.21 1.00
N SER A 7 11.74 -9.34 1.84
CA SER A 7 12.48 -8.19 2.38
C SER A 7 13.04 -7.26 1.31
N ALA A 8 13.46 -7.78 0.16
CA ALA A 8 14.01 -6.96 -0.93
C ALA A 8 12.92 -6.06 -1.53
N LEU A 9 11.72 -6.62 -1.73
CA LEU A 9 10.56 -5.86 -2.20
C LEU A 9 10.10 -4.80 -1.18
N LEU A 10 10.12 -5.14 0.11
CA LEU A 10 9.80 -4.19 1.19
C LEU A 10 10.83 -3.06 1.32
N ASN A 11 11.99 -3.19 0.67
CA ASN A 11 13.07 -2.21 0.61
C ASN A 11 13.21 -1.54 -0.77
N ASP A 12 12.27 -1.77 -1.68
CA ASP A 12 12.29 -1.19 -3.02
C ASP A 12 11.32 -0.01 -3.11
N ALA A 13 11.86 1.21 -3.04
CA ALA A 13 11.09 2.44 -3.09
C ALA A 13 10.26 2.59 -4.37
N ASP A 14 10.80 2.15 -5.51
CA ASP A 14 10.14 2.30 -6.79
C ASP A 14 8.97 1.32 -6.91
N GLU A 15 9.13 0.07 -6.48
CA GLU A 15 8.05 -0.91 -6.48
C GLU A 15 6.92 -0.53 -5.51
N LEU A 16 7.25 -0.02 -4.32
CA LEU A 16 6.23 0.43 -3.37
C LEU A 16 5.50 1.69 -3.84
N GLN A 17 6.19 2.63 -4.50
CA GLN A 17 5.51 3.78 -5.13
C GLN A 17 4.59 3.34 -6.27
N LYS A 18 5.03 2.40 -7.12
CA LYS A 18 4.17 1.82 -8.18
C LYS A 18 2.94 1.14 -7.58
N LEU A 19 3.09 0.41 -6.48
CA LEU A 19 1.98 -0.19 -5.76
C LEU A 19 0.96 0.88 -5.34
N LEU A 20 1.40 1.95 -4.68
CA LEU A 20 0.49 3.03 -4.25
C LEU A 20 -0.26 3.67 -5.43
N ARG A 21 0.43 3.91 -6.54
CA ARG A 21 -0.19 4.47 -7.75
C ARG A 21 -1.22 3.52 -8.36
N ASN A 22 -0.90 2.23 -8.47
CA ASN A 22 -1.82 1.22 -9.00
C ASN A 22 -3.07 1.07 -8.12
N VAL A 23 -2.92 1.09 -6.79
CA VAL A 23 -4.07 1.06 -5.86
C VAL A 23 -4.94 2.31 -6.03
N THR A 24 -4.31 3.48 -6.18
CA THR A 24 -5.01 4.76 -6.38
C THR A 24 -5.82 4.78 -7.68
N GLU A 25 -5.22 4.32 -8.78
CA GLU A 25 -5.88 4.23 -10.07
C GLU A 25 -7.06 3.26 -10.03
N LEU A 26 -6.86 2.08 -9.45
CA LEU A 26 -7.90 1.07 -9.29
C LEU A 26 -9.08 1.57 -8.43
N ALA A 27 -8.79 2.38 -7.42
CA ALA A 27 -9.81 3.02 -6.58
C ALA A 27 -10.57 4.16 -7.29
N GLY A 28 -10.13 4.60 -8.48
CA GLY A 28 -10.71 5.74 -9.19
C GLY A 28 -10.44 7.07 -8.49
N LEU A 29 -9.27 7.18 -7.85
CA LEU A 29 -8.80 8.36 -7.13
C LEU A 29 -7.73 9.07 -7.96
N HIS A 30 -7.57 10.37 -7.70
CA HIS A 30 -6.61 11.20 -8.42
C HIS A 30 -5.41 11.53 -7.52
N SER A 31 -4.22 11.12 -7.96
CA SER A 31 -2.95 11.43 -7.27
C SER A 31 -2.43 12.81 -7.65
N LEU A 32 -1.93 13.55 -6.66
CA LEU A 32 -1.30 14.86 -6.85
C LEU A 32 0.22 14.77 -6.79
N GLU A 33 0.75 14.35 -5.64
CA GLU A 33 2.18 14.35 -5.34
C GLU A 33 2.56 13.09 -4.55
N SER A 34 3.82 12.69 -4.62
CA SER A 34 4.36 11.57 -3.87
C SER A 34 5.57 11.98 -3.06
N VAL A 35 5.67 11.46 -1.84
CA VAL A 35 6.86 11.55 -0.98
C VAL A 35 7.31 10.15 -0.61
N THR A 36 8.61 9.92 -0.55
CA THR A 36 9.17 8.64 -0.13
C THR A 36 10.45 8.87 0.65
N HIS A 37 10.63 8.06 1.69
CA HIS A 37 11.82 8.05 2.52
C HIS A 37 12.27 6.60 2.74
N GLN A 38 13.50 6.31 2.32
CA GLN A 38 14.20 5.06 2.61
C GLN A 38 14.96 5.25 3.93
N PHE A 39 14.65 4.42 4.93
CA PHE A 39 15.38 4.42 6.20
C PHE A 39 16.65 3.57 6.11
N SER A 40 17.57 3.85 7.04
CA SER A 40 18.77 3.05 7.28
C SER A 40 18.62 2.27 8.59
N PRO A 41 18.92 0.96 8.62
CA PRO A 41 19.50 0.16 7.53
C PRO A 41 18.49 -0.31 6.47
N GLN A 42 17.19 -0.23 6.74
CA GLN A 42 16.12 -0.71 5.87
C GLN A 42 14.76 -0.12 6.27
N GLY A 43 13.75 -0.36 5.44
CA GLY A 43 12.39 0.11 5.62
C GLY A 43 12.09 1.36 4.81
N ILE A 44 10.83 1.49 4.40
CA ILE A 44 10.35 2.60 3.58
C ILE A 44 9.08 3.17 4.20
N SER A 45 9.00 4.50 4.22
CA SER A 45 7.74 5.23 4.30
C SER A 45 7.50 5.92 2.98
N ALA A 46 6.38 5.62 2.32
CA ALA A 46 5.95 6.34 1.13
C ALA A 46 4.49 6.79 1.29
N ALA A 47 4.18 7.98 0.77
CA ALA A 47 2.83 8.49 0.73
C ALA A 47 2.54 9.15 -0.61
N LEU A 48 1.30 9.00 -1.05
CA LEU A 48 0.75 9.64 -2.23
C LEU A 48 -0.40 10.54 -1.78
N LEU A 49 -0.22 11.84 -1.99
CA LEU A 49 -1.25 12.84 -1.76
C LEU A 49 -2.32 12.69 -2.83
N LEU A 50 -3.58 12.64 -2.41
CA LEU A 50 -4.74 12.56 -3.30
C LEU A 50 -5.48 13.90 -3.27
N SER A 51 -6.31 14.19 -4.27
CA SER A 51 -7.07 15.45 -4.34
C SER A 51 -7.87 15.78 -3.08
N GLU A 52 -8.29 14.77 -2.32
CA GLU A 52 -9.17 14.94 -1.16
C GLU A 52 -8.64 14.25 0.10
N SER A 53 -7.46 13.58 0.05
CA SER A 53 -7.00 12.67 1.10
C SER A 53 -5.56 12.16 0.84
N HIS A 54 -5.24 10.91 1.20
CA HIS A 54 -3.91 10.31 1.00
C HIS A 54 -3.96 8.78 1.07
N ILE A 55 -2.98 8.14 0.45
CA ILE A 55 -2.61 6.74 0.71
C ILE A 55 -1.14 6.68 1.13
N ALA A 56 -0.83 5.86 2.12
CA ALA A 56 0.52 5.68 2.64
C ALA A 56 0.86 4.20 2.86
N ILE A 57 2.14 3.89 2.75
CA ILE A 57 2.71 2.57 3.07
C ILE A 57 3.93 2.74 3.97
N HIS A 58 4.01 1.87 4.97
CA HIS A 58 5.15 1.72 5.87
C HIS A 58 5.60 0.26 5.87
N THR A 59 6.90 0.02 5.73
CA THR A 59 7.44 -1.34 5.66
C THR A 59 8.45 -1.64 6.77
N TRP A 60 8.44 -2.90 7.21
CA TRP A 60 9.39 -3.49 8.15
C TRP A 60 9.99 -4.75 7.53
N PRO A 61 11.02 -4.62 6.67
CA PRO A 61 11.63 -5.74 5.95
C PRO A 61 12.11 -6.88 6.88
N GLU A 62 12.62 -6.57 8.07
CA GLU A 62 13.05 -7.54 9.09
C GLU A 62 11.92 -8.46 9.56
N SER A 63 10.69 -7.98 9.49
CA SER A 63 9.50 -8.72 9.90
C SER A 63 8.71 -9.26 8.71
N GLY A 64 9.07 -8.89 7.47
CA GLY A 64 8.32 -9.25 6.28
C GLY A 64 6.90 -8.67 6.25
N VAL A 65 6.72 -7.47 6.83
CA VAL A 65 5.42 -6.82 7.01
C VAL A 65 5.39 -5.45 6.32
N ALA A 66 4.23 -5.12 5.73
CA ALA A 66 3.88 -3.78 5.31
C ALA A 66 2.53 -3.39 5.94
N TYR A 67 2.39 -2.11 6.25
CA TYR A 67 1.12 -1.49 6.63
C TYR A 67 0.75 -0.47 5.58
N ILE A 68 -0.46 -0.58 5.02
CA ILE A 68 -1.00 0.34 4.03
C ILE A 68 -2.22 1.01 4.65
N ALA A 69 -2.23 2.34 4.65
CA ALA A 69 -3.36 3.15 5.08
C ALA A 69 -3.89 3.94 3.89
N MET A 70 -5.17 3.76 3.57
CA MET A 70 -5.85 4.49 2.51
C MET A 70 -7.01 5.25 3.13
N THR A 71 -6.91 6.58 3.11
CA THR A 71 -7.99 7.47 3.51
C THR A 71 -8.59 8.03 2.24
N THR A 72 -9.91 8.00 2.08
CA THR A 72 -10.56 8.55 0.88
C THR A 72 -11.91 9.17 1.24
N CYS A 73 -12.34 10.16 0.46
CA CYS A 73 -13.66 10.78 0.58
C CYS A 73 -14.75 10.03 -0.20
N LYS A 74 -14.37 9.03 -1.01
CA LYS A 74 -15.30 8.22 -1.79
C LYS A 74 -15.53 6.87 -1.11
N MET A 75 -16.77 6.41 -1.09
CA MET A 75 -17.05 5.03 -0.70
C MET A 75 -16.58 4.10 -1.82
N LEU A 76 -15.78 3.11 -1.46
CA LEU A 76 -15.41 2.02 -2.35
C LEU A 76 -16.40 0.88 -2.13
N ASP A 77 -16.92 0.33 -3.22
CA ASP A 77 -17.73 -0.87 -3.17
C ASP A 77 -16.89 -2.12 -2.87
N ASP A 78 -17.57 -3.20 -2.46
CA ASP A 78 -16.93 -4.47 -2.10
C ASP A 78 -16.09 -5.05 -3.24
N ASP A 79 -16.51 -4.86 -4.48
CA ASP A 79 -15.80 -5.33 -5.67
C ASP A 79 -14.44 -4.64 -5.82
N LYS A 80 -14.40 -3.31 -5.69
CA LYS A 80 -13.14 -2.54 -5.71
C LYS A 80 -12.23 -2.91 -4.55
N LEU A 81 -12.78 -3.08 -3.36
CA LEU A 81 -12.01 -3.50 -2.18
C LEU A 81 -11.37 -4.87 -2.40
N GLN A 82 -12.12 -5.81 -2.98
CA GLN A 82 -11.61 -7.13 -3.33
C GLN A 82 -10.52 -7.06 -4.41
N GLN A 83 -10.70 -6.25 -5.46
CA GLN A 83 -9.69 -6.05 -6.51
C GLN A 83 -8.41 -5.42 -5.95
N ILE A 84 -8.51 -4.44 -5.05
CA ILE A 84 -7.36 -3.82 -4.37
C ILE A 84 -6.62 -4.87 -3.53
N LYS A 85 -7.35 -5.70 -2.78
CA LYS A 85 -6.77 -6.78 -1.98
C LYS A 85 -6.02 -7.79 -2.84
N GLU A 86 -6.59 -8.17 -3.99
CA GLU A 86 -5.94 -9.08 -4.95
C GLU A 86 -4.70 -8.47 -5.59
N LEU A 87 -4.76 -7.19 -5.96
CA LEU A 87 -3.62 -6.45 -6.48
C LEU A 87 -2.48 -6.43 -5.47
N ILE A 88 -2.75 -6.08 -4.21
CA ILE A 88 -1.75 -6.06 -3.13
C ILE A 88 -1.19 -7.47 -2.90
N ALA A 89 -2.06 -8.49 -2.84
CA ALA A 89 -1.64 -9.87 -2.66
C ALA A 89 -0.68 -10.34 -3.76
N ARG A 90 -1.00 -9.99 -5.02
CA ARG A 90 -0.18 -10.33 -6.18
C ARG A 90 1.17 -9.61 -6.14
N LEU A 91 1.16 -8.29 -5.92
CA LEU A 91 2.39 -7.48 -5.96
C LEU A 91 3.32 -7.79 -4.78
N LEU A 92 2.79 -7.95 -3.57
CA LEU A 92 3.59 -8.28 -2.39
C LEU A 92 3.84 -9.79 -2.22
N GLY A 93 3.34 -10.63 -3.14
CA GLY A 93 3.53 -12.08 -3.08
C GLY A 93 2.97 -12.75 -1.82
N THR A 94 1.99 -12.13 -1.16
CA THR A 94 1.42 -12.59 0.11
C THR A 94 -0.06 -12.91 0.00
N LYS A 95 -0.51 -13.93 0.75
CA LYS A 95 -1.94 -14.24 0.94
C LYS A 95 -2.46 -13.79 2.30
N ASN A 96 -1.56 -13.33 3.17
CA ASN A 96 -1.88 -12.94 4.54
C ASN A 96 -2.14 -11.43 4.58
N ILE A 97 -3.34 -11.03 4.17
CA ILE A 97 -3.78 -9.63 4.22
C ILE A 97 -4.93 -9.51 5.19
N VAL A 98 -4.73 -8.67 6.21
CA VAL A 98 -5.78 -8.22 7.11
C VAL A 98 -6.18 -6.82 6.68
N MET A 99 -7.42 -6.66 6.24
CA MET A 99 -7.98 -5.37 5.85
C MET A 99 -9.07 -5.01 6.85
N LYS A 100 -9.06 -3.78 7.34
CA LYS A 100 -10.06 -3.28 8.27
C LYS A 100 -10.51 -1.91 7.78
N GLU A 101 -11.81 -1.79 7.58
CA GLU A 101 -12.45 -0.51 7.27
C GLU A 101 -12.78 0.23 8.57
N MET A 102 -12.65 1.54 8.52
CA MET A 102 -12.98 2.44 9.61
C MET A 102 -13.76 3.61 9.03
N ALA A 103 -14.99 3.79 9.49
CA ALA A 103 -15.76 5.01 9.29
C ALA A 103 -15.63 5.87 10.55
N LEU A 104 -15.44 7.18 10.37
CA LEU A 104 -15.49 8.18 11.43
C LEU A 104 -16.92 8.65 11.67
#